data_AF-A0A1Y4RK18-F1
#
_entry.id   AF-A0A1Y4RK18-F1
#
_cell.length_a   1.000
_cell.length_b   1.000
_cell.length_c   1.000
_cell.angle_alpha   90.00
_cell.angle_beta   90.00
_cell.angle_gamma   90.00
#
_symmetry.space_group_name_H-M   'P 1'
#
loop_
_entity.id
_entity.type
_entity.pdbx_description
1 polymer ?
#
loop_
_entity_poly.entity_id
_entity_poly.type
_entity_poly.pdbx_seq_one_letter_code
_entity_poly.pdbx_strand_id
1 'polypeptide(L)' 'MARGRKCSKDKLKERLEELRDAIEKQEEMLGKLKAEKKECEKAIRSLETDELLELMAQKNMTVEDVKTVIEGAGQA' A
#
# COMPACT_ATOMS: atom_id res chain seq x y z
N MET A 1 52.99 9.50 13.77
CA MET A 1 51.93 8.50 13.55
C MET A 1 51.33 8.72 12.17
N ALA A 2 51.84 8.05 11.14
CA ALA A 2 51.29 8.17 9.80
C ALA A 2 49.92 7.47 9.77
N ARG A 3 48.83 8.25 9.66
CA ARG A 3 47.50 7.72 9.37
C ARG A 3 47.58 7.00 8.02
N GLY A 4 47.70 5.68 8.06
CA GLY A 4 47.79 4.83 6.88
C GLY A 4 46.61 5.12 5.95
N ARG A 5 46.91 5.49 4.71
CA ARG A 5 45.92 5.70 3.66
C ARG A 5 45.26 4.32 3.41
N LYS A 6 43.99 4.15 3.79
CA LYS A 6 43.25 2.90 3.49
C LYS A 6 43.39 2.58 2.01
N CYS A 7 43.73 1.33 1.70
CA CYS A 7 43.85 0.86 0.32
C CYS A 7 42.50 1.02 -0.39
N SER A 8 42.50 1.26 -1.70
CA SER A 8 41.27 1.39 -2.51
C SER A 8 40.31 0.23 -2.29
N LYS A 9 40.83 -0.98 -2.05
CA LYS A 9 40.06 -2.19 -1.71
C LYS A 9 39.25 -2.05 -0.42
N ASP A 10 39.80 -1.46 0.63
CA ASP A 10 39.10 -1.32 1.92
C ASP A 10 37.98 -0.29 1.82
N LYS A 11 38.20 0.79 1.07
CA LYS A 11 37.15 1.78 0.75
C LYS A 11 36.00 1.18 -0.04
N LEU A 12 36.31 0.29 -1.00
CA LEU A 12 35.30 -0.41 -1.77
C LEU A 12 34.50 -1.40 -0.91
N LYS A 13 35.14 -2.06 0.06
CA LYS A 13 34.45 -2.93 1.02
C LYS A 13 33.51 -2.15 1.93
N GLU A 14 33.99 -1.04 2.51
CA GLU A 14 33.16 -0.15 3.34
C GLU A 14 31.95 0.35 2.54
N ARG A 15 32.17 0.75 1.28
CA ARG A 15 31.07 1.18 0.41
C ARG A 15 30.08 0.06 0.08
N LEU A 16 30.56 -1.18 -0.07
CA LEU A 16 29.71 -2.34 -0.30
C LEU A 16 28.83 -2.63 0.93
N GLU A 17 29.39 -2.52 2.13
CA GLU A 17 28.66 -2.69 3.40
C GLU A 17 27.60 -1.60 3.56
N GLU A 18 27.95 -0.33 3.34
CA GLU A 18 26.99 0.78 3.36
C GLU A 18 25.82 0.57 2.38
N LEU A 19 26.11 0.07 1.17
CA LEU A 19 25.08 -0.22 0.17
C LEU A 19 24.20 -1.40 0.59
N ARG A 20 24.75 -2.43 1.21
CA ARG A 20 23.98 -3.57 1.73
C ARG A 20 23.01 -3.12 2.83
N ASP A 21 23.50 -2.34 3.80
CA ASP A 21 22.68 -1.80 4.87
C ASP A 21 21.58 -0.87 4.34
N ALA A 22 21.89 -0.09 3.30
CA ALA A 22 20.90 0.77 2.64
C ALA A 22 19.82 -0.04 1.91
N ILE A 23 20.20 -1.12 1.23
CA ILE A 23 19.26 -2.03 0.55
C ILE A 23 18.33 -2.68 1.58
N GLU A 24 18.87 -3.22 2.67
CA GLU A 24 18.07 -3.87 3.71
C GLU A 24 17.05 -2.91 4.33
N LYS A 25 17.45 -1.67 4.62
CA LYS A 25 16.54 -0.63 5.12
C LYS A 25 15.45 -0.27 4.11
N GLN A 26 15.79 -0.21 2.82
CA GLN A 26 14.80 0.07 1.77
C GLN A 26 13.82 -1.09 1.60
N GLU A 27 14.27 -2.34 1.71
CA GLU A 27 13.41 -3.52 1.66
C GLU A 27 12.43 -3.56 2.85
N GLU A 28 12.91 -3.24 4.06
CA GLU A 28 12.05 -3.13 5.24
C GLU A 28 10.99 -2.03 5.05
N MET A 29 11.40 -0.85 4.57
CA MET A 29 10.49 0.27 4.31
C MET A 29 9.45 -0.09 3.24
N LEU A 30 9.87 -0.76 2.16
CA LEU A 30 8.96 -1.24 1.13
C LEU A 30 7.94 -2.24 1.67
N GLY A 31 8.36 -3.11 2.60
CA GLY A 31 7.47 -4.02 3.33
C GLY A 31 6.37 -3.27 4.10
N LYS A 32 6.76 -2.24 4.86
CA LYS A 32 5.83 -1.38 5.62
C LYS A 32 4.84 -0.67 4.69
N LEU A 33 5.33 -0.04 3.62
CA LEU A 33 4.49 0.67 2.65
C LEU A 33 3.49 -0.26 1.94
N LYS A 34 3.88 -1.51 1.65
CA LYS A 34 2.95 -2.51 1.10
C LYS A 34 1.85 -2.89 2.09
N ALA A 35 2.18 -3.01 3.37
CA ALA A 35 1.20 -3.28 4.42
C ALA A 35 0.23 -2.11 4.59
N GLU A 36 0.75 -0.88 4.68
CA GLU A 36 -0.05 0.36 4.75
C GLU A 36 -0.98 0.50 3.54
N LYS A 37 -0.47 0.26 2.32
CA LYS A 37 -1.30 0.25 1.11
C LYS A 37 -2.49 -0.71 1.23
N LYS A 38 -2.26 -1.93 1.72
CA LYS A 38 -3.32 -2.94 1.88
C LYS A 38 -4.37 -2.50 2.90
N GLU A 39 -3.96 -1.86 3.99
CA GLU A 39 -4.90 -1.31 4.98
C GLU A 39 -5.70 -0.13 4.41
N CYS A 40 -5.07 0.76 3.62
CA CYS A 40 -5.80 1.81 2.90
C CYS A 40 -6.82 1.25 1.92
N GLU A 41 -6.46 0.22 1.13
CA GLU A 41 -7.40 -0.43 0.20
C GLU A 41 -8.60 -1.04 0.92
N LYS A 42 -8.40 -1.64 2.10
CA LYS A 42 -9.52 -2.15 2.93
C LYS A 42 -10.39 -1.01 3.45
N ALA A 43 -9.78 0.07 3.94
CA ALA A 43 -10.50 1.22 4.47
C ALA A 43 -11.37 1.87 3.39
N ILE A 44 -10.85 2.03 2.16
CA ILE A 44 -11.61 2.53 1.02
C ILE A 44 -12.83 1.64 0.74
N ARG A 45 -12.65 0.32 0.64
CA ARG A 45 -13.79 -0.60 0.41
C ARG A 45 -14.83 -0.53 1.53
N SER A 46 -14.41 -0.36 2.77
CA SER A 46 -15.32 -0.19 3.90
C SER A 46 -16.13 1.09 3.73
N LEU A 47 -15.46 2.22 3.46
CA LEU A 47 -16.11 3.52 3.26
C LEU A 47 -17.10 3.49 2.09
N GLU A 48 -16.72 2.88 0.96
CA GLU A 48 -17.62 2.71 -0.19
C GLU A 48 -18.86 1.85 0.17
N THR A 49 -18.67 0.83 1.00
CA THR A 49 -19.77 -0.03 1.48
C THR A 49 -20.67 0.74 2.45
N ASP A 50 -20.10 1.49 3.38
CA ASP A 50 -20.82 2.30 4.35
C ASP A 50 -21.65 3.39 3.65
N GLU A 51 -21.05 4.08 2.67
CA GLU A 51 -21.73 5.07 1.83
C GLU A 51 -22.90 4.43 1.04
N LEU A 52 -22.71 3.23 0.47
CA LEU A 52 -23.78 2.51 -0.19
C LEU A 52 -24.92 2.16 0.78
N LEU A 53 -24.60 1.68 1.99
CA LEU A 53 -25.59 1.35 3.01
C LEU A 53 -26.38 2.59 3.47
N GLU A 54 -25.70 3.72 3.64
CA GLU A 54 -26.36 4.99 3.96
C GLU A 54 -27.30 5.43 2.84
N LEU A 55 -26.87 5.34 1.58
CA LEU A 55 -27.72 5.65 0.43
C LEU A 55 -28.94 4.72 0.36
N MET A 56 -28.75 3.42 0.59
CA MET A 56 -29.84 2.45 0.65
C MET A 56 -30.83 2.82 1.75
N ALA A 57 -30.36 3.17 2.95
CA ALA A 57 -31.22 3.59 4.05
C ALA A 57 -31.99 4.89 3.73
N GLN A 58 -31.31 5.89 3.14
CA GLN A 58 -31.94 7.16 2.73
C GLN A 58 -33.02 6.97 1.66
N LYS A 59 -32.84 6.00 0.78
CA LYS A 59 -33.80 5.67 -0.30
C LYS A 59 -34.80 4.58 0.10
N ASN A 60 -34.71 4.07 1.33
CA ASN A 60 -35.49 2.93 1.81
C ASN A 60 -35.42 1.72 0.87
N MET A 61 -34.23 1.46 0.33
CA MET A 61 -33.94 0.39 -0.62
C MET A 61 -33.43 -0.85 0.11
N THR A 62 -33.94 -2.00 -0.31
CA THR A 62 -33.43 -3.31 0.06
C THR A 62 -32.29 -3.74 -0.86
N VAL A 63 -31.61 -4.81 -0.49
CA VAL A 63 -30.57 -5.43 -1.34
C VAL A 63 -31.16 -5.89 -2.69
N GLU A 64 -32.41 -6.38 -2.71
CA GLU A 64 -33.06 -6.78 -3.96
C GLU A 64 -33.35 -5.58 -4.88
N ASP A 65 -33.69 -4.42 -4.31
CA ASP A 65 -33.88 -3.20 -5.09
C ASP A 65 -32.57 -2.75 -5.75
N VAL A 66 -31.44 -2.86 -5.03
CA VAL A 66 -30.11 -2.57 -5.58
C VAL A 66 -29.72 -3.53 -6.69
N LYS A 67 -29.98 -4.84 -6.54
CA LYS A 67 -29.76 -5.83 -7.61
C LYS A 67 -30.56 -5.48 -8.86
N THR A 68 -31.84 -5.15 -8.68
CA THR A 68 -32.73 -4.76 -9.78
C THR A 68 -32.20 -3.54 -10.53
N VAL A 69 -31.67 -2.53 -9.82
CA VAL A 69 -31.04 -1.35 -10.43
C VAL A 69 -29.79 -1.72 -11.24
N ILE A 70 -28.92 -2.59 -10.70
CA ILE A 70 -27.69 -3.02 -11.38
C ILE A 70 -28.01 -3.81 -12.65
N GLU A 71 -28.96 -4.73 -12.58
CA GLU A 71 -29.40 -5.55 -13.71
C GLU A 71 -30.10 -4.71 -14.78
N GLY A 72 -30.91 -3.72 -14.38
CA GLY A 72 -31.57 -2.79 -15.29
C GLY A 72 -30.62 -1.80 -15.97
N ALA A 73 -29.57 -1.35 -15.27
CA ALA A 73 -28.56 -0.45 -15.83
C ALA A 73 -27.66 -1.13 -16.87
N GLY A 74 -27.51 -2.47 -16.82
CA GLY A 74 -26.75 -3.24 -17.81
C GLY A 74 -27.47 -3.51 -19.14
N GLN A 75 -28.73 -3.09 -19.27
CA GLN A 75 -29.56 -3.29 -20.47
C GLN A 75 -29.81 -2.00 -21.29
N ALA A 76 -29.20 -0.87 -20.90
CA ALA A 76 -29.27 0.42 -21.59
C ALA A 76 -27.95 0.73 -22.31
#